data_AF-A0AAP0MEB9-F1
#
_entry.id   AF-A0AAP0MEB9-F1
#
_cell.length_a   1.000
_cell.length_b   1.000
_cell.length_c   1.000
_cell.angle_alpha   90.00
_cell.angle_beta   90.00
_cell.angle_gamma   90.00
#
_symmetry.space_group_name_H-M   'P 1'
#
loop_
_entity.id
_entity.type
_entity.pdbx_description
1 polymer ?
#
loop_
_entity_poly.entity_id
_entity_poly.type
_entity_poly.pdbx_seq_one_letter_code
_entity_poly.pdbx_strand_id
1 'polypeptide(L)'
;MLEALQDIEIASRLVGFDVDSDDSLDEKYKKLRCDIAPLPHDSEDYQLIEKYLHTTHAPTHTDWSLELEEVFSLEREGEFDKFSSYQRKLKNRMLLWHGKLKFSVVKFMPLHTMIYFLVLWEVIGVSELDKCQGLRIAPPEAPATGYMFGKGIYFADLVSKSAQYCFTDKKNPVGLMLLSEVGLGEVYELKKAKYMDKPPDGKHSTKGLGKTVPQESDFVKWRDDVTVPCGKPAPSNVRASELMYNEYIVYNTAQEGLLLEQLLPAHNHHQ
;
A
#
# COMPACT_ATOMS: atom_id res chain seq x y z
N MET A 1 -16.29 -4.03 2.84
CA MET A 1 -17.53 -3.56 2.16
C MET A 1 -17.88 -2.14 2.58
N LEU A 2 -18.01 -1.82 3.87
CA LEU A 2 -18.31 -0.45 4.34
C LEU A 2 -17.24 0.59 3.94
N GLU A 3 -15.96 0.26 4.11
CA GLU A 3 -14.84 1.12 3.69
C GLU A 3 -14.89 1.42 2.19
N ALA A 4 -15.06 0.37 1.38
CA ALA A 4 -15.17 0.52 -0.07
C ALA A 4 -16.37 1.39 -0.49
N LEU A 5 -17.51 1.33 0.21
CA LEU A 5 -18.66 2.19 -0.07
C LEU A 5 -18.41 3.65 0.29
N GLN A 6 -17.67 3.92 1.37
CA GLN A 6 -17.22 5.27 1.71
C GLN A 6 -16.26 5.80 0.65
N ASP A 7 -15.29 5.00 0.22
CA ASP A 7 -14.34 5.38 -0.84
C ASP A 7 -15.08 5.70 -2.16
N ILE A 8 -16.13 4.93 -2.50
CA ILE A 8 -17.00 5.21 -3.66
C ILE A 8 -17.76 6.53 -3.53
N GLU A 9 -18.40 6.78 -2.39
CA GLU A 9 -19.16 8.01 -2.15
C GLU A 9 -18.25 9.25 -2.27
N ILE A 10 -17.04 9.12 -1.75
CA ILE A 10 -16.05 10.19 -1.74
C ILE A 10 -15.47 10.41 -3.15
N ALA A 11 -15.13 9.35 -3.88
CA ALA A 11 -14.67 9.46 -5.25
C ALA A 11 -15.75 10.04 -6.17
N SER A 12 -17.02 9.68 -5.94
CA SER A 12 -18.15 10.23 -6.68
C SER A 12 -18.29 11.75 -6.51
N ARG A 13 -18.02 12.26 -5.31
CA ARG A 13 -18.05 13.70 -5.00
C ARG A 13 -16.88 14.49 -5.58
N LEU A 14 -15.68 13.90 -5.66
CA LEU A 14 -14.48 14.62 -6.15
C LEU A 14 -14.38 14.64 -7.68
N VAL A 15 -14.70 13.52 -8.32
CA VAL A 15 -14.74 13.41 -9.79
C VAL A 15 -15.91 14.21 -10.35
N GLY A 16 -16.93 14.49 -9.52
CA GLY A 16 -18.14 15.16 -9.92
C GLY A 16 -18.89 14.30 -10.92
N PHE A 17 -19.66 13.31 -10.44
CA PHE A 17 -20.76 12.76 -11.25
C PHE A 17 -21.93 13.76 -11.40
N ASP A 18 -21.67 15.06 -11.24
CA ASP A 18 -22.49 16.05 -11.90
C ASP A 18 -22.19 15.92 -13.39
N VAL A 19 -23.14 15.31 -14.11
CA VAL A 19 -23.12 15.08 -15.56
C VAL A 19 -22.93 16.41 -16.34
N ASP A 20 -22.94 17.55 -15.65
CA ASP A 20 -22.76 18.91 -16.15
C ASP A 20 -21.40 19.56 -15.82
N SER A 21 -20.41 18.86 -15.22
CA SER A 21 -19.08 19.47 -14.98
C SER A 21 -18.18 19.38 -16.22
N ASP A 22 -17.88 20.52 -16.82
CA ASP A 22 -17.06 20.70 -18.02
C ASP A 22 -15.53 20.69 -17.71
N ASP A 23 -15.15 20.15 -16.54
CA ASP A 23 -13.77 20.16 -16.05
C ASP A 23 -12.86 19.30 -16.93
N SER A 24 -11.76 19.91 -17.36
CA SER A 24 -10.66 19.24 -18.07
C SER A 24 -9.99 18.17 -17.21
N LEU A 25 -9.29 17.23 -17.85
CA LEU A 25 -8.49 16.21 -17.14
C LEU A 25 -7.45 16.85 -16.21
N ASP A 26 -6.86 17.96 -16.62
CA ASP A 26 -5.86 18.69 -15.82
C ASP A 26 -6.47 19.32 -14.57
N GLU A 27 -7.71 19.81 -14.64
CA GLU A 27 -8.43 20.34 -13.47
C GLU A 27 -8.79 19.23 -12.50
N LYS A 28 -9.19 18.06 -13.00
CA LYS A 28 -9.42 16.86 -12.19
C LYS A 28 -8.13 16.36 -11.53
N TYR A 29 -7.01 16.38 -12.24
CA TYR A 29 -5.69 16.06 -11.71
C TYR A 29 -5.26 17.03 -10.60
N LYS A 30 -5.41 18.35 -10.82
CA LYS A 30 -5.07 19.37 -9.81
C LYS A 30 -5.86 19.22 -8.51
N LYS A 31 -7.11 18.73 -8.58
CA LYS A 31 -7.92 18.42 -7.39
C LYS A 31 -7.32 17.31 -6.52
N LEU A 32 -6.43 16.47 -7.07
CA LEU A 32 -5.76 15.42 -6.32
C LEU A 32 -4.66 15.93 -5.39
N ARG A 33 -4.09 17.10 -5.67
CA ARG A 33 -2.96 17.65 -4.87
C ARG A 33 -1.89 16.58 -4.60
N CYS A 34 -1.61 15.78 -5.63
CA CYS A 34 -0.65 14.70 -5.64
C CYS A 34 0.05 14.77 -6.98
N ASP A 35 1.36 14.94 -6.93
CA ASP A 35 2.19 14.82 -8.12
C ASP A 35 2.42 13.34 -8.43
N ILE A 36 2.21 12.97 -9.68
CA ILE A 36 2.32 11.60 -10.19
C ILE A 36 3.23 11.67 -11.41
N ALA A 37 4.36 10.99 -11.34
CA ALA A 37 5.30 10.94 -12.46
C ALA A 37 5.73 9.50 -12.71
N PRO A 38 5.78 9.04 -13.99
CA PRO A 38 6.32 7.72 -14.31
C PRO A 38 7.81 7.69 -13.98
N LEU A 39 8.26 6.59 -13.35
CA LEU A 39 9.68 6.36 -13.15
C LEU A 39 10.33 5.83 -14.44
N PRO A 40 11.51 6.36 -14.84
CA PRO A 40 12.28 5.79 -15.93
C PRO A 40 12.62 4.32 -15.65
N HIS A 41 12.43 3.44 -16.63
CA HIS A 41 12.69 1.99 -16.49
C HIS A 41 14.18 1.68 -16.27
N ASP A 42 15.07 2.57 -16.69
CA ASP A 42 16.51 2.47 -16.48
C ASP A 42 16.97 3.04 -15.11
N SER A 43 16.06 3.61 -14.31
CA SER A 43 16.39 4.14 -12.99
C SER A 43 16.67 3.04 -11.97
N GLU A 44 17.56 3.34 -11.02
CA GLU A 44 17.89 2.44 -9.90
C GLU A 44 16.65 2.10 -9.05
N ASP A 45 15.74 3.06 -8.89
CA ASP A 45 14.50 2.89 -8.14
C ASP A 45 13.56 1.89 -8.83
N TYR A 46 13.39 1.99 -10.14
CA TYR A 46 12.57 1.05 -10.92
C TYR A 46 13.14 -0.37 -10.82
N GLN A 47 14.45 -0.54 -11.02
CA GLN A 47 15.10 -1.85 -10.94
C GLN A 47 15.04 -2.46 -9.53
N LEU A 48 15.15 -1.63 -8.49
CA LEU A 48 15.02 -2.09 -7.11
C LEU A 48 13.59 -2.59 -6.83
N ILE A 49 12.59 -1.88 -7.32
CA ILE A 49 11.17 -2.23 -7.22
C ILE A 49 10.88 -3.52 -7.96
N GLU A 50 11.33 -3.64 -9.21
CA GLU A 50 11.20 -4.83 -10.04
C GLU A 50 11.83 -6.04 -9.34
N LYS A 51 13.06 -5.88 -8.82
CA LYS A 51 13.71 -6.90 -8.01
C LYS A 51 12.88 -7.27 -6.79
N TYR A 52 12.39 -6.29 -6.03
CA TYR A 52 11.62 -6.52 -4.81
C TYR A 52 10.32 -7.31 -5.12
N LEU A 53 9.64 -6.96 -6.21
CA LEU A 53 8.47 -7.69 -6.70
C LEU A 53 8.80 -9.15 -7.01
N HIS A 54 9.79 -9.41 -7.86
CA HIS A 54 10.08 -10.78 -8.28
C HIS A 54 10.67 -11.65 -7.16
N THR A 55 11.39 -11.04 -6.23
CA THR A 55 12.05 -11.79 -5.14
C THR A 55 11.09 -12.16 -4.02
N THR A 56 10.04 -11.38 -3.77
CA THR A 56 9.20 -11.53 -2.57
C THR A 56 7.83 -12.16 -2.83
N HIS A 57 7.72 -12.92 -3.92
CA HIS A 57 6.53 -13.74 -4.19
C HIS A 57 6.50 -14.95 -3.26
N ALA A 58 5.48 -15.00 -2.40
CA ALA A 58 5.38 -16.01 -1.37
C ALA A 58 5.16 -17.44 -1.93
N PRO A 59 5.82 -18.46 -1.35
CA PRO A 59 5.85 -19.82 -1.91
C PRO A 59 4.52 -20.57 -1.84
N THR A 60 3.52 -20.08 -1.07
CA THR A 60 2.18 -20.69 -1.04
C THR A 60 1.20 -20.02 -2.00
N HIS A 61 1.60 -18.95 -2.70
CA HIS A 61 0.75 -18.24 -3.66
C HIS A 61 1.11 -18.67 -5.09
N THR A 62 0.97 -19.96 -5.40
CA THR A 62 1.50 -20.56 -6.64
C THR A 62 0.58 -20.46 -7.84
N ASP A 63 -0.70 -20.13 -7.64
CA ASP A 63 -1.72 -20.20 -8.69
C ASP A 63 -1.65 -19.00 -9.68
N TRP A 64 -0.76 -18.04 -9.42
CA TRP A 64 -0.63 -16.81 -10.17
C TRP A 64 0.75 -16.18 -9.99
N SER A 65 1.11 -15.33 -10.96
CA SER A 65 2.34 -14.54 -10.95
C SER A 65 2.02 -13.06 -11.15
N LEU A 66 2.93 -12.22 -10.68
CA LEU A 66 2.90 -10.79 -10.92
C LEU A 66 3.88 -10.42 -12.02
N GLU A 67 3.44 -9.53 -12.89
CA GLU A 67 4.28 -8.83 -13.84
C GLU A 67 4.19 -7.33 -13.52
N LEU A 68 5.31 -6.62 -13.65
CA LEU A 68 5.38 -5.18 -13.43
C LEU A 68 5.06 -4.47 -14.73
N GLU A 69 4.00 -3.65 -14.76
CA GLU A 69 3.66 -2.84 -15.94
C GLU A 69 4.39 -1.49 -15.89
N GLU A 70 4.04 -0.67 -14.90
CA GLU A 70 4.56 0.68 -14.77
C GLU A 70 4.69 1.07 -13.30
N VAL A 71 5.67 1.93 -13.03
CA VAL A 71 5.93 2.46 -11.69
C VAL A 71 5.78 3.97 -11.74
N PHE A 72 5.02 4.52 -10.80
CA PHE A 72 4.84 5.95 -10.64
C PHE A 72 5.39 6.38 -9.28
N SER A 73 6.16 7.46 -9.27
CA SER A 73 6.43 8.19 -8.04
C SER A 73 5.21 9.03 -7.68
N LEU A 74 4.83 9.00 -6.40
CA LEU A 74 3.76 9.81 -5.86
C LEU A 74 4.33 10.78 -4.83
N GLU A 75 3.98 12.06 -4.96
CA GLU A 75 4.29 13.09 -3.97
C GLU A 75 3.04 13.88 -3.62
N ARG A 76 2.53 13.69 -2.40
CA ARG A 76 1.31 14.36 -1.94
C ARG A 76 1.62 15.68 -1.26
N GLU A 77 0.82 16.70 -1.59
CA GLU A 77 0.99 18.03 -1.02
C GLU A 77 0.90 18.00 0.52
N GLY A 78 1.97 18.44 1.19
CA GLY A 78 2.07 18.51 2.65
C GLY A 78 2.26 17.16 3.37
N GLU A 79 2.40 16.04 2.64
CA GLU A 79 2.73 14.74 3.23
C GLU A 79 4.18 14.69 3.68
N PHE A 80 5.11 15.15 2.85
CA PHE A 80 6.52 15.25 3.20
C PHE A 80 6.73 16.04 4.51
N ASP A 81 6.04 17.16 4.70
CA ASP A 81 6.14 17.97 5.92
C ASP A 81 5.61 17.21 7.16
N LYS A 82 4.50 16.49 7.03
CA LYS A 82 3.95 15.67 8.12
C LYS A 82 4.90 14.54 8.47
N PHE A 83 5.36 13.82 7.45
CA PHE A 83 6.20 12.64 7.60
C PHE A 83 7.62 12.97 8.07
N SER A 84 8.24 14.05 7.57
CA SER A 84 9.59 14.48 7.96
C SER A 84 9.73 14.81 9.46
N SER A 85 8.62 15.19 10.11
CA SER A 85 8.57 15.38 11.56
C SER A 85 8.70 14.07 12.34
N TYR A 86 8.25 12.95 11.75
CA TYR A 86 8.34 11.59 12.28
C TYR A 86 9.62 10.87 11.81
N GLN A 87 10.04 11.03 10.56
CA GLN A 87 11.29 10.46 10.03
C GLN A 87 12.50 10.80 10.90
N ARG A 88 12.58 12.05 11.38
CA ARG A 88 13.67 12.51 12.24
C ARG A 88 13.63 11.91 13.66
N LYS A 89 12.46 11.45 14.12
CA LYS A 89 12.25 10.95 15.48
C LYS A 89 12.26 9.43 15.55
N LEU A 90 11.80 8.75 14.51
CA LEU A 90 11.67 7.31 14.45
C LEU A 90 12.86 6.69 13.71
N LYS A 91 13.56 5.80 14.41
CA LYS A 91 14.50 4.85 13.80
C LYS A 91 13.70 3.71 13.15
N ASN A 92 14.36 2.83 12.40
CA ASN A 92 13.73 1.68 11.74
C ASN A 92 12.63 2.07 10.74
N ARG A 93 13.05 2.47 9.55
CA ARG A 93 12.17 2.77 8.42
C ARG A 93 12.27 1.66 7.39
N MET A 94 11.12 1.24 6.87
CA MET A 94 11.04 0.15 5.90
C MET A 94 10.16 0.55 4.71
N LEU A 95 10.54 0.08 3.53
CA LEU A 95 9.73 0.19 2.32
C LEU A 95 8.84 -1.06 2.22
N LEU A 96 7.52 -0.90 2.37
CA LEU A 96 6.60 -2.02 2.54
C LEU A 96 5.38 -1.93 1.60
N TRP A 97 4.90 -3.09 1.18
CA TRP A 97 3.79 -3.24 0.25
C TRP A 97 2.45 -3.03 0.95
N HIS A 98 1.56 -2.29 0.31
CA HIS A 98 0.16 -2.16 0.68
C HIS A 98 -0.74 -2.46 -0.53
N GLY A 99 -1.70 -3.36 -0.34
CA GLY A 99 -2.69 -3.66 -1.37
C GLY A 99 -4.06 -3.18 -0.95
N LYS A 100 -4.80 -2.55 -1.87
CA LYS A 100 -6.20 -2.15 -1.70
C LYS A 100 -7.07 -2.65 -2.85
N LEU A 101 -8.36 -2.82 -2.55
CA LEU A 101 -9.38 -3.33 -3.45
C LEU A 101 -9.54 -2.43 -4.68
N LYS A 102 -9.52 -3.01 -5.89
CA LYS A 102 -10.05 -2.35 -7.09
C LYS A 102 -11.57 -2.44 -7.15
N PHE A 103 -12.24 -1.32 -7.43
CA PHE A 103 -13.65 -1.31 -7.84
C PHE A 103 -13.80 -1.45 -9.36
N SER A 104 -14.84 -2.16 -9.80
CA SER A 104 -15.07 -2.61 -11.20
C SER A 104 -15.46 -1.52 -12.22
N VAL A 105 -15.26 -0.23 -11.90
CA VAL A 105 -15.77 0.89 -12.74
C VAL A 105 -14.83 1.22 -13.92
N VAL A 106 -13.64 0.62 -13.96
CA VAL A 106 -12.53 1.05 -14.83
C VAL A 106 -12.52 0.34 -16.21
N LYS A 107 -13.61 -0.34 -16.59
CA LYS A 107 -13.65 -1.23 -17.77
C LYS A 107 -13.57 -0.57 -19.15
N PHE A 108 -13.61 0.76 -19.26
CA PHE A 108 -13.82 1.43 -20.56
C PHE A 108 -12.84 2.56 -20.87
N MET A 109 -11.72 2.70 -20.15
CA MET A 109 -10.78 3.80 -20.35
C MET A 109 -9.39 3.33 -20.82
N PRO A 110 -8.72 4.06 -21.73
CA PRO A 110 -7.33 3.81 -22.12
C PRO A 110 -6.38 3.82 -20.92
N LEU A 111 -5.32 2.99 -20.92
CA LEU A 111 -4.37 2.81 -19.81
C LEU A 111 -3.84 4.13 -19.21
N HIS A 112 -3.55 5.11 -20.06
CA HIS A 112 -3.11 6.44 -19.63
C HIS A 112 -4.20 7.16 -18.81
N THR A 113 -5.45 7.16 -19.28
CA THR A 113 -6.60 7.72 -18.56
C THR A 113 -6.95 6.90 -17.30
N MET A 114 -6.62 5.61 -17.32
CA MET A 114 -6.83 4.66 -16.22
C MET A 114 -5.96 5.00 -15.01
N ILE A 115 -4.69 5.32 -15.22
CA ILE A 115 -3.75 5.78 -14.18
C ILE A 115 -4.30 7.04 -13.52
N TYR A 116 -4.68 8.04 -14.33
CA TYR A 116 -5.26 9.28 -13.79
C TYR A 116 -6.55 9.02 -13.01
N PHE A 117 -7.46 8.18 -13.52
CA PHE A 117 -8.74 7.86 -12.87
C PHE A 117 -8.58 7.04 -11.58
N LEU A 118 -7.54 6.21 -11.50
CA LEU A 118 -7.26 5.36 -10.35
C LEU A 118 -6.51 6.12 -9.25
N VAL A 119 -5.59 7.03 -9.59
CA VAL A 119 -5.03 7.95 -8.59
C VAL A 119 -6.09 8.99 -8.16
N LEU A 120 -7.01 9.33 -9.07
CA LEU A 120 -8.27 10.00 -8.72
C LEU A 120 -9.14 9.21 -7.73
N TRP A 121 -8.92 7.91 -7.54
CA TRP A 121 -9.77 7.06 -6.70
C TRP A 121 -9.08 6.63 -5.40
N GLU A 122 -7.77 6.36 -5.41
CA GLU A 122 -7.02 5.82 -4.27
C GLU A 122 -6.59 6.91 -3.25
N VAL A 123 -6.60 8.17 -3.67
CA VAL A 123 -6.12 9.31 -2.87
C VAL A 123 -7.26 9.99 -2.07
N ILE A 124 -8.53 9.73 -2.41
CA ILE A 124 -9.62 10.53 -1.86
C ILE A 124 -10.19 9.92 -0.61
N GLY A 125 -10.04 10.71 0.43
CA GLY A 125 -10.95 10.69 1.52
C GLY A 125 -11.08 12.08 2.12
N VAL A 126 -12.15 12.83 1.80
CA VAL A 126 -12.84 13.70 2.76
C VAL A 126 -14.07 14.38 2.16
N SER A 127 -15.05 14.54 3.04
CA SER A 127 -16.22 15.39 2.97
C SER A 127 -15.89 16.83 3.37
N GLU A 128 -16.39 17.79 2.60
CA GLU A 128 -16.06 19.23 2.59
C GLU A 128 -14.66 19.53 2.03
N LEU A 129 -14.66 20.27 0.91
CA LEU A 129 -13.52 20.79 0.13
C LEU A 129 -12.15 20.72 0.84
N ASP A 130 -11.15 20.10 0.18
CA ASP A 130 -9.70 20.38 0.29
C ASP A 130 -8.69 19.28 0.72
N LYS A 131 -9.03 18.01 0.96
CA LYS A 131 -7.98 17.05 1.40
C LYS A 131 -8.02 15.66 0.76
N CYS A 132 -7.03 15.40 -0.09
CA CYS A 132 -6.49 14.08 -0.32
C CYS A 132 -5.80 13.58 0.98
N GLN A 133 -6.34 12.55 1.64
CA GLN A 133 -6.00 12.21 3.05
C GLN A 133 -5.01 11.09 3.38
N GLY A 134 -4.33 10.49 2.42
CA GLY A 134 -3.37 9.40 2.68
C GLY A 134 -4.09 8.08 2.91
N LEU A 135 -3.32 7.07 3.28
CA LEU A 135 -3.89 5.85 3.84
C LEU A 135 -4.61 6.19 5.16
N ARG A 136 -5.84 5.68 5.30
CA ARG A 136 -6.71 5.96 6.44
C ARG A 136 -6.86 4.76 7.35
N ILE A 137 -7.00 5.06 8.63
CA ILE A 137 -7.39 4.07 9.64
C ILE A 137 -8.91 4.04 9.70
N ALA A 138 -9.46 2.82 9.80
CA ALA A 138 -10.90 2.62 9.90
C ALA A 138 -11.50 3.46 11.05
N PRO A 139 -12.67 4.09 10.84
CA PRO A 139 -13.27 4.96 11.83
C PRO A 139 -13.73 4.16 13.08
N PRO A 140 -13.89 4.80 14.25
CA PRO A 140 -14.26 4.12 15.50
C PRO A 140 -15.55 3.29 15.40
N GLU A 141 -16.47 3.70 14.54
CA GLU A 141 -17.79 3.09 14.31
C GLU A 141 -17.72 1.81 13.46
N ALA A 142 -16.64 1.61 12.70
CA ALA A 142 -16.47 0.42 11.87
C ALA A 142 -16.34 -0.83 12.77
N PRO A 143 -16.94 -1.98 12.39
CA PRO A 143 -16.81 -3.19 13.17
C PRO A 143 -15.36 -3.67 13.21
N ALA A 144 -14.90 -4.08 14.40
CA ALA A 144 -13.55 -4.60 14.63
C ALA A 144 -13.26 -5.96 13.96
N THR A 145 -14.31 -6.64 13.49
CA THR A 145 -14.23 -7.97 12.88
C THR A 145 -13.52 -7.90 11.54
N GLY A 146 -12.38 -8.58 11.42
CA GLY A 146 -11.56 -8.64 10.20
C GLY A 146 -10.14 -8.08 10.35
N TYR A 147 -9.87 -7.32 11.41
CA TYR A 147 -8.54 -6.76 11.68
C TYR A 147 -7.79 -7.59 12.73
N MET A 148 -6.76 -8.34 12.32
CA MET A 148 -6.02 -9.24 13.21
C MET A 148 -5.32 -8.52 14.38
N PHE A 149 -4.92 -7.26 14.17
CA PHE A 149 -4.21 -6.43 15.14
C PHE A 149 -4.92 -5.09 15.41
N GLY A 150 -6.24 -5.08 15.22
CA GLY A 150 -7.08 -3.89 15.37
C GLY A 150 -6.94 -2.86 14.25
N LYS A 151 -7.54 -1.69 14.44
CA LYS A 151 -7.68 -0.68 13.38
C LYS A 151 -6.36 0.05 13.18
N GLY A 152 -5.70 -0.22 12.07
CA GLY A 152 -4.44 0.41 11.67
C GLY A 152 -4.24 0.26 10.17
N ILE A 153 -3.13 0.80 9.66
CA ILE A 153 -2.73 0.64 8.27
C ILE A 153 -1.81 -0.59 8.19
N TYR A 154 -2.20 -1.56 7.38
CA TYR A 154 -1.53 -2.86 7.27
C TYR A 154 -0.60 -2.88 6.07
N PHE A 155 0.65 -3.30 6.30
CA PHE A 155 1.66 -3.47 5.26
C PHE A 155 2.24 -4.89 5.32
N ALA A 156 2.81 -5.34 4.22
CA ALA A 156 3.53 -6.61 4.12
C ALA A 156 4.93 -6.41 3.51
N ASP A 157 5.84 -7.31 3.85
CA ASP A 157 7.16 -7.40 3.24
C ASP A 157 7.23 -8.42 2.09
N LEU A 158 6.12 -9.12 1.82
CA LEU A 158 5.96 -9.98 0.66
C LEU A 158 4.91 -9.42 -0.28
N VAL A 159 5.31 -9.15 -1.53
CA VAL A 159 4.44 -8.55 -2.56
C VAL A 159 3.15 -9.35 -2.74
N SER A 160 3.24 -10.68 -2.76
CA SER A 160 2.10 -11.52 -3.11
C SER A 160 1.06 -11.60 -1.98
N LYS A 161 1.42 -11.22 -0.76
CA LYS A 161 0.45 -11.06 0.34
C LYS A 161 -0.38 -9.80 0.15
N SER A 162 0.27 -8.68 -0.19
CA SER A 162 -0.45 -7.43 -0.46
C SER A 162 -1.28 -7.52 -1.75
N ALA A 163 -0.79 -8.19 -2.79
CA ALA A 163 -1.52 -8.36 -4.05
C ALA A 163 -2.87 -9.11 -3.90
N GLN A 164 -3.04 -9.97 -2.89
CA GLN A 164 -4.33 -10.62 -2.62
C GLN A 164 -5.43 -9.61 -2.29
N TYR A 165 -5.07 -8.44 -1.76
CA TYR A 165 -6.00 -7.37 -1.44
C TYR A 165 -6.40 -6.54 -2.67
N CYS A 166 -5.80 -6.76 -3.84
CA CYS A 166 -6.19 -6.12 -5.09
C CYS A 166 -7.44 -6.75 -5.73
N PHE A 167 -7.76 -8.00 -5.37
CA PHE A 167 -8.89 -8.78 -5.90
C PHE A 167 -8.95 -8.83 -7.44
N THR A 168 -7.79 -9.02 -8.08
CA THR A 168 -7.69 -9.21 -9.53
C THR A 168 -8.25 -10.57 -9.95
N ASP A 169 -8.74 -10.64 -11.20
CA ASP A 169 -9.23 -11.89 -11.79
C ASP A 169 -8.85 -12.00 -13.27
N LYS A 170 -9.13 -13.14 -13.91
CA LYS A 170 -8.80 -13.34 -15.33
C LYS A 170 -9.45 -12.32 -16.27
N LYS A 171 -10.56 -11.70 -15.88
CA LYS A 171 -11.27 -10.69 -16.67
C LYS A 171 -10.73 -9.28 -16.41
N ASN A 172 -10.13 -9.05 -15.24
CA ASN A 172 -9.55 -7.79 -14.79
C ASN A 172 -8.19 -8.10 -14.13
N PRO A 173 -7.16 -8.41 -14.95
CA PRO A 173 -5.88 -8.89 -14.44
C PRO A 173 -5.05 -7.77 -13.83
N VAL A 174 -5.28 -6.51 -14.20
CA VAL A 174 -4.49 -5.38 -13.72
C VAL A 174 -4.88 -5.04 -12.28
N GLY A 175 -3.91 -5.08 -11.38
CA GLY A 175 -3.95 -4.63 -9.98
C GLY A 175 -3.18 -3.32 -9.78
N LEU A 176 -3.40 -2.68 -8.64
CA LEU A 176 -2.64 -1.52 -8.19
C LEU A 176 -2.11 -1.85 -6.81
N MET A 177 -0.85 -1.50 -6.58
CA MET A 177 -0.18 -1.71 -5.33
C MET A 177 0.60 -0.47 -4.94
N LEU A 178 0.54 -0.17 -3.65
CA LEU A 178 1.30 0.92 -3.07
C LEU A 178 2.56 0.36 -2.40
N LEU A 179 3.63 1.13 -2.52
CA LEU A 179 4.89 0.88 -1.84
C LEU A 179 5.24 2.15 -1.06
N SER A 180 5.10 2.07 0.27
CA SER A 180 5.23 3.23 1.16
C SER A 180 6.44 3.12 2.06
N GLU A 181 7.07 4.27 2.37
CA GLU A 181 8.05 4.36 3.44
C GLU A 181 7.32 4.43 4.78
N VAL A 182 7.54 3.43 5.62
CA VAL A 182 6.85 3.28 6.90
C VAL A 182 7.84 3.44 8.05
N GLY A 183 7.58 4.44 8.90
CA GLY A 183 8.30 4.69 10.14
C GLY A 183 7.85 3.74 11.25
N LEU A 184 8.46 2.56 11.33
CA LEU A 184 8.07 1.52 12.29
C LEU A 184 8.52 1.83 13.73
N GLY A 185 9.67 2.49 13.91
CA GLY A 185 10.17 2.78 15.25
C GLY A 185 10.45 1.52 16.07
N GLU A 186 10.18 1.63 17.38
CA GLU A 186 10.12 0.48 18.29
C GLU A 186 8.89 -0.39 18.00
N VAL A 187 9.13 -1.61 17.52
CA VAL A 187 8.09 -2.55 17.09
C VAL A 187 7.59 -3.41 18.25
N TYR A 188 6.28 -3.63 18.32
CA TYR A 188 5.64 -4.59 19.21
C TYR A 188 5.36 -5.91 18.46
N GLU A 189 6.07 -6.98 18.80
CA GLU A 189 5.99 -8.24 18.08
C GLU A 189 4.91 -9.18 18.64
N LEU A 190 4.12 -9.78 17.74
CA LEU A 190 3.04 -10.69 18.09
C LEU A 190 3.08 -11.94 17.21
N LYS A 191 2.76 -13.09 17.80
CA LYS A 191 2.69 -14.38 17.11
C LYS A 191 1.25 -14.84 16.83
N LYS A 192 0.28 -14.15 17.40
CA LYS A 192 -1.15 -14.48 17.39
C LYS A 192 -1.95 -13.21 17.22
N ALA A 193 -3.14 -13.33 16.63
CA ALA A 193 -4.06 -12.21 16.51
C ALA A 193 -4.37 -11.64 17.90
N LYS A 194 -4.31 -10.32 18.02
CA LYS A 194 -4.64 -9.60 19.25
C LYS A 194 -5.18 -8.24 18.85
N TYR A 195 -6.48 -8.05 19.05
CA TYR A 195 -7.09 -6.75 18.81
C TYR A 195 -6.47 -5.69 19.73
N MET A 196 -6.07 -4.56 19.15
CA MET A 196 -5.58 -3.38 19.88
C MET A 196 -5.88 -2.11 19.11
N ASP A 197 -6.23 -1.04 19.81
CA ASP A 197 -6.43 0.28 19.19
C ASP A 197 -5.11 1.06 19.06
N LYS A 198 -4.11 0.72 19.90
CA LYS A 198 -2.76 1.29 19.87
C LYS A 198 -1.75 0.29 20.44
N PRO A 199 -0.46 0.39 20.08
CA PRO A 199 0.58 -0.45 20.66
C PRO A 199 0.83 -0.07 22.13
N PRO A 200 1.48 -0.94 22.93
CA PRO A 200 1.86 -0.64 24.30
C PRO A 200 2.77 0.60 24.42
N ASP A 201 2.81 1.22 25.59
CA ASP A 201 3.65 2.40 25.83
C ASP A 201 5.13 2.12 25.49
N GLY A 202 5.75 3.04 24.75
CA GLY A 202 7.11 2.90 24.24
C GLY A 202 7.23 2.15 22.91
N LYS A 203 6.13 1.62 22.36
CA LYS A 203 6.07 1.02 21.03
C LYS A 203 5.32 1.93 20.05
N HIS A 204 5.72 1.91 18.78
CA HIS A 204 5.22 2.81 17.74
C HIS A 204 4.45 2.05 16.64
N SER A 205 4.72 0.76 16.46
CA SER A 205 4.08 -0.09 15.47
C SER A 205 3.93 -1.52 16.01
N THR A 206 3.11 -2.32 15.35
CA THR A 206 2.93 -3.74 15.63
C THR A 206 3.48 -4.57 14.47
N LYS A 207 4.18 -5.66 14.76
CA LYS A 207 4.60 -6.65 13.77
C LYS A 207 4.00 -8.02 14.09
N GLY A 208 3.13 -8.50 13.21
CA GLY A 208 2.73 -9.90 13.17
C GLY A 208 3.88 -10.72 12.63
N LEU A 209 4.41 -11.65 13.42
CA LEU A 209 5.55 -12.49 13.05
C LEU A 209 5.08 -13.67 12.21
N GLY A 210 5.46 -13.73 10.94
CA GLY A 210 5.16 -14.83 10.03
C GLY A 210 6.08 -16.04 10.19
N LYS A 211 5.63 -17.19 9.68
CA LYS A 211 6.46 -18.40 9.50
C LYS A 211 7.46 -18.27 8.35
N THR A 212 7.17 -17.44 7.36
CA THR A 212 8.03 -17.16 6.22
C THR A 212 8.30 -15.66 6.16
N VAL A 213 9.57 -15.29 6.00
CA VAL A 213 10.04 -13.91 5.98
C VAL A 213 11.04 -13.71 4.85
N PRO A 214 11.19 -12.50 4.30
CA PRO A 214 12.28 -12.19 3.40
C PRO A 214 13.64 -12.44 4.07
N GLN A 215 14.59 -13.01 3.34
CA GLN A 215 15.93 -13.27 3.84
C GLN A 215 16.67 -11.97 4.17
N GLU A 216 17.04 -11.77 5.44
CA GLU A 216 17.64 -10.53 5.95
C GLU A 216 19.00 -10.17 5.33
N SER A 217 19.78 -11.16 4.88
CA SER A 217 21.08 -10.92 4.22
C SER A 217 20.97 -10.17 2.90
N ASP A 218 19.79 -10.20 2.29
CA ASP A 218 19.55 -9.65 0.95
C ASP A 218 18.85 -8.28 1.03
N PHE A 219 18.69 -7.74 2.25
CA PHE A 219 18.05 -6.44 2.46
C PHE A 219 18.95 -5.34 1.92
N VAL A 220 18.34 -4.40 1.21
CA VAL A 220 19.03 -3.26 0.63
C VAL A 220 18.67 -2.00 1.40
N LYS A 221 19.61 -1.06 1.45
CA LYS A 221 19.35 0.31 1.92
C LYS A 221 18.99 1.18 0.73
N TRP A 222 17.85 1.83 0.85
CA TRP A 222 17.33 2.82 -0.09
C TRP A 222 17.22 4.16 0.63
N ARG A 223 17.44 5.27 -0.08
CA ARG A 223 17.34 6.69 0.35
C ARG A 223 17.31 6.91 1.88
N ASP A 224 18.39 7.44 2.46
CA ASP A 224 18.46 7.76 3.89
C ASP A 224 18.19 6.54 4.81
N ASP A 225 18.89 5.41 4.57
CA ASP A 225 18.85 4.20 5.42
C ASP A 225 17.50 3.44 5.51
N VAL A 226 16.53 3.75 4.64
CA VAL A 226 15.28 2.99 4.52
C VAL A 226 15.60 1.56 4.12
N THR A 227 15.04 0.60 4.86
CA THR A 227 15.31 -0.82 4.63
C THR A 227 14.30 -1.38 3.63
N VAL A 228 14.79 -1.98 2.55
CA VAL A 228 13.97 -2.66 1.55
C VAL A 228 14.16 -4.17 1.73
N PRO A 229 13.15 -4.91 2.21
CA PRO A 229 13.28 -6.33 2.47
C PRO A 229 13.10 -7.17 1.19
N CYS A 230 13.93 -6.91 0.17
CA CYS A 230 13.91 -7.58 -1.13
C CYS A 230 14.63 -8.95 -1.16
N GLY A 231 14.54 -9.69 -0.05
CA GLY A 231 15.15 -11.02 0.08
C GLY A 231 14.18 -12.14 -0.29
N LYS A 232 14.71 -13.28 -0.73
CA LYS A 232 13.86 -14.43 -1.06
C LYS A 232 13.12 -14.94 0.20
N PRO A 233 11.87 -15.42 0.08
CA PRO A 233 11.13 -16.00 1.18
C PRO A 233 11.88 -17.18 1.79
N ALA A 234 12.16 -17.09 3.09
CA ALA A 234 12.83 -18.11 3.87
C ALA A 234 12.04 -18.42 5.15
N PRO A 235 12.15 -19.64 5.72
CA PRO A 235 11.55 -19.97 7.00
C PRO A 235 12.07 -19.06 8.11
N SER A 236 11.17 -18.56 8.94
CA SER A 236 11.53 -17.77 10.12
C SER A 236 11.89 -18.66 11.30
N ASN A 237 12.64 -18.10 12.26
CA ASN A 237 12.95 -18.78 13.52
C ASN A 237 11.77 -18.78 14.51
N VAL A 238 10.60 -18.27 14.10
CA VAL A 238 9.45 -18.06 14.97
C VAL A 238 8.64 -19.34 15.13
N ARG A 239 8.75 -19.97 16.30
CA ARG A 239 7.94 -21.14 16.65
C ARG A 239 6.50 -20.74 17.00
N ALA A 240 5.55 -21.57 16.55
CA ALA A 240 4.12 -21.49 16.88
C ALA A 240 3.43 -20.15 16.51
N SER A 241 3.83 -19.54 15.40
CA SER A 241 3.07 -18.42 14.83
C SER A 241 1.79 -18.90 14.17
N GLU A 242 0.71 -18.13 14.34
CA GLU A 242 -0.56 -18.28 13.62
C GLU A 242 -0.52 -17.62 12.23
N LEU A 243 0.49 -16.80 11.94
CA LEU A 243 0.65 -16.09 10.68
C LEU A 243 1.60 -16.82 9.74
N MET A 244 1.23 -16.93 8.47
CA MET A 244 2.12 -17.50 7.43
C MET A 244 3.25 -16.54 7.05
N TYR A 245 2.96 -15.24 7.06
CA TYR A 245 3.83 -14.16 6.57
C TYR A 245 3.74 -12.95 7.51
N ASN A 246 4.74 -12.08 7.49
CA ASN A 246 4.74 -10.90 8.34
C ASN A 246 3.59 -9.94 8.02
N GLU A 247 3.21 -9.15 9.02
CA GLU A 247 2.36 -7.96 8.88
C GLU A 247 2.97 -6.84 9.69
N TYR A 248 2.94 -5.63 9.14
CA TYR A 248 3.39 -4.43 9.82
C TYR A 248 2.20 -3.49 9.93
N ILE A 249 1.90 -3.04 11.13
CA ILE A 249 0.72 -2.23 11.41
C ILE A 249 1.15 -0.94 12.10
N VAL A 250 0.77 0.18 11.50
CA VAL A 250 0.89 1.51 12.10
C VAL A 250 -0.49 2.03 12.48
N TYR A 251 -0.56 2.73 13.62
CA TYR A 251 -1.80 3.23 14.21
C TYR A 251 -1.91 4.75 14.14
N ASN A 252 -1.01 5.39 13.38
CA ASN A 252 -1.00 6.82 13.12
C ASN A 252 -0.66 7.04 11.65
N THR A 253 -1.52 7.76 10.93
CA THR A 253 -1.36 8.04 9.51
C THR A 253 -0.13 8.89 9.21
N ALA A 254 0.38 9.65 10.18
CA ALA A 254 1.61 10.43 10.01
C ALA A 254 2.91 9.60 10.07
N GLN A 255 2.83 8.29 10.35
CA GLN A 255 3.97 7.37 10.33
C GLN A 255 4.24 6.77 8.93
N GLU A 256 3.46 7.16 7.94
CA GLU A 256 3.60 6.75 6.55
C GLU A 256 3.97 7.96 5.69
N GLY A 257 4.96 7.77 4.81
CA GLY A 257 5.15 8.59 3.63
C GLY A 257 4.84 7.75 2.40
N LEU A 258 3.83 8.15 1.63
CA LEU A 258 3.54 7.54 0.35
C LEU A 258 4.68 7.91 -0.61
N LEU A 259 5.25 6.94 -1.31
CA LEU A 259 6.34 7.23 -2.24
C LEU A 259 6.09 6.66 -3.64
N LEU A 260 5.43 5.51 -3.77
CA LEU A 260 5.38 4.80 -5.05
C LEU A 260 4.05 4.05 -5.24
N GLU A 261 3.43 4.24 -6.41
CA GLU A 261 2.29 3.44 -6.89
C GLU A 261 2.74 2.59 -8.09
N GLN A 262 2.36 1.31 -8.06
CA GLN A 262 2.74 0.34 -9.07
C GLN A 262 1.50 -0.25 -9.72
N LEU A 263 1.50 -0.26 -11.04
CA LEU A 263 0.59 -1.06 -11.85
C LEU A 263 1.18 -2.45 -12.02
N LEU A 264 0.50 -3.46 -11.49
CA LEU A 264 0.86 -4.86 -11.64
C LEU A 264 -0.25 -5.62 -12.36
N PRO A 265 -0.10 -6.07 -13.60
CA PRO A 265 -0.88 -7.19 -14.09
C PRO A 265 -0.58 -8.44 -13.27
N ALA A 266 -1.61 -8.95 -12.61
CA ALA A 266 -1.64 -10.31 -12.12
C ALA A 266 -2.12 -11.23 -13.26
N HIS A 267 -1.22 -12.03 -13.80
CA HIS A 267 -1.58 -13.08 -14.75
C HIS A 267 -1.70 -14.41 -14.01
N ASN A 268 -2.91 -14.96 -13.97
CA ASN A 268 -3.13 -16.31 -13.44
C ASN A 268 -2.74 -17.33 -14.52
N HIS A 269 -1.64 -18.06 -14.30
CA HIS A 269 -1.30 -19.23 -15.09
C HIS A 269 -2.23 -20.40 -14.74
N HIS A 270 -3.39 -20.47 -15.39
CA HIS A 270 -4.08 -21.74 -15.53
C HIS A 270 -3.73 -22.30 -16.91
N GLN A 271 -2.87 -23.34 -16.92
CA GLN A 271 -2.80 -24.28 -18.04
C GLN A 271 -4.11 -25.05 -18.16
#